data_AF-A0A6P0UW94-F1
#
_entry.id   AF-A0A6P0UW94-F1
#
_cell.length_a   1.000
_cell.length_b   1.000
_cell.length_c   1.000
_cell.angle_alpha   90.00
_cell.angle_beta   90.00
_cell.angle_gamma   90.00
#
_symmetry.space_group_name_H-M   'P 1'
#
loop_
_entity.id
_entity.type
_entity.pdbx_description
1 polymer ?
#
loop_
_entity_poly.entity_id
_entity_poly.type
_entity_poly.pdbx_seq_one_letter_code
_entity_poly.pdbx_strand_id
1 'polypeptide(L)'
;MDKEIKNWQRIWQEENPKPLDIDRLIYQLNKMEKVARLQRIFVPLLFAFALFSMITRLSGNIYNFLSVLFIIIAVLFLLIPLYLSSFPLINEKININNQSFIQWHIKKLKRKLLIPKRYMLIFIILLTLAFNIAFLGALNNDTLAVKITAHLSTLILFAVLYFARKIGIKRYEKYILPVIEKLENISGNEESLPRK
;
A
#
# COMPACT_ATOMS: atom_id res chain seq x y z
N MET A 1 -55.03 1.72 4.81
CA MET A 1 -54.16 2.41 5.78
C MET A 1 -52.79 1.74 5.94
N ASP A 2 -52.69 0.42 6.16
CA ASP A 2 -51.39 -0.21 6.49
C ASP A 2 -50.33 -0.22 5.37
N LYS A 3 -50.75 -0.23 4.10
CA LYS A 3 -49.83 -0.19 2.96
C LYS A 3 -49.16 1.17 2.79
N GLU A 4 -49.90 2.27 3.02
CA GLU A 4 -49.36 3.62 2.91
C GLU A 4 -48.40 3.93 4.04
N ILE A 5 -48.72 3.53 5.28
CA ILE A 5 -47.85 3.70 6.45
C ILE A 5 -46.53 2.93 6.27
N LYS A 6 -46.58 1.70 5.74
CA LYS A 6 -45.36 0.94 5.40
C LYS A 6 -44.55 1.61 4.29
N ASN A 7 -45.21 2.21 3.30
CA ASN A 7 -44.51 2.88 2.21
C ASN A 7 -43.84 4.17 2.71
N TRP A 8 -44.51 4.94 3.56
CA TRP A 8 -43.94 6.09 4.24
C TRP A 8 -42.78 5.72 5.17
N GLN A 9 -42.88 4.62 5.92
CA GLN A 9 -41.76 4.11 6.72
C GLN A 9 -40.57 3.70 5.87
N ARG A 10 -40.81 3.08 4.70
CA ARG A 10 -39.75 2.68 3.77
C ARG A 10 -39.08 3.90 3.15
N ILE A 11 -39.85 4.88 2.69
CA ILE A 11 -39.34 6.15 2.16
C ILE A 11 -38.55 6.89 3.24
N TRP A 12 -39.05 6.95 4.47
CA TRP A 12 -38.36 7.60 5.59
C TRP A 12 -37.08 6.84 6.01
N GLN A 13 -37.03 5.53 5.88
CA GLN A 13 -35.82 4.72 6.11
C GLN A 13 -34.82 4.79 4.94
N GLU A 14 -35.30 5.00 3.71
CA GLU A 14 -34.48 5.25 2.53
C GLU A 14 -33.91 6.69 2.56
N GLU A 15 -34.66 7.66 3.10
CA GLU A 15 -34.27 9.08 3.25
C GLU A 15 -33.43 9.38 4.50
N ASN A 16 -33.49 8.54 5.54
CA ASN A 16 -32.59 8.64 6.69
C ASN A 16 -31.42 7.67 6.52
N PRO A 17 -30.33 8.08 5.85
CA PRO A 17 -29.13 7.26 5.78
C PRO A 17 -28.74 6.90 7.22
N LYS A 18 -28.56 5.60 7.48
CA LYS A 18 -28.09 5.09 8.78
C LYS A 18 -27.03 6.04 9.33
N PRO A 19 -27.16 6.51 10.58
CA PRO A 19 -26.27 7.51 11.14
C PRO A 19 -24.83 7.05 10.89
N LEU A 20 -24.10 7.90 10.17
CA LEU A 20 -22.79 7.54 9.69
C LEU A 20 -21.89 7.32 10.91
N ASP A 21 -21.45 6.08 11.10
CA ASP A 21 -20.64 5.67 12.24
C ASP A 21 -19.21 6.21 12.08
N ILE A 22 -19.05 7.47 12.49
CA ILE A 22 -17.81 8.24 12.47
C ILE A 22 -16.72 7.52 13.25
N ASP A 23 -17.05 6.95 14.42
CA ASP A 23 -16.10 6.26 15.27
C ASP A 23 -15.53 5.02 14.57
N ARG A 24 -16.37 4.27 13.86
CA ARG A 24 -15.92 3.13 13.05
C ARG A 24 -15.06 3.56 11.87
N LEU A 25 -15.36 4.70 11.24
CA LEU A 25 -14.55 5.25 10.14
C LEU A 25 -13.15 5.66 10.63
N ILE A 26 -13.07 6.39 11.74
CA ILE A 26 -11.82 6.79 12.40
C ILE A 26 -11.02 5.54 12.79
N TYR A 27 -11.66 4.54 13.39
CA TYR A 27 -11.02 3.28 13.73
C TYR A 27 -10.41 2.59 12.51
N GLN A 28 -11.13 2.54 11.38
CA GLN A 28 -10.64 1.95 10.14
C GLN A 28 -9.43 2.73 9.59
N LEU A 29 -9.50 4.06 9.53
CA LEU A 29 -8.39 4.92 9.09
C LEU A 29 -7.14 4.72 9.95
N ASN A 30 -7.30 4.74 11.28
CA ASN A 30 -6.21 4.54 12.23
C ASN A 30 -5.60 3.13 12.14
N LYS A 31 -6.43 2.10 11.98
CA LYS A 31 -5.95 0.71 11.80
C LYS A 31 -5.08 0.58 10.55
N MET A 32 -5.51 1.18 9.44
CA MET A 32 -4.73 1.17 8.20
C MET A 32 -3.42 1.93 8.32
N GLU A 33 -3.42 3.06 9.02
CA GLU A 33 -2.19 3.84 9.22
C GLU A 33 -1.19 3.14 10.17
N LYS A 34 -1.66 2.43 11.19
CA LYS A 34 -0.80 1.60 12.05
C LYS A 34 -0.05 0.54 11.25
N VAL A 35 -0.75 -0.18 10.37
CA VAL A 35 -0.12 -1.19 9.49
C VAL A 35 0.89 -0.54 8.54
N ALA A 36 0.53 0.60 7.93
CA ALA A 36 1.44 1.34 7.06
C ALA A 36 2.68 1.85 7.80
N ARG A 37 2.54 2.28 9.07
CA ARG A 37 3.65 2.71 9.92
C ARG A 37 4.63 1.57 10.19
N LEU A 38 4.13 0.35 10.46
CA LEU A 38 4.97 -0.84 10.57
C LEU A 38 5.74 -1.09 9.27
N GLN A 39 5.07 -1.03 8.12
CA GLN A 39 5.73 -1.22 6.82
C GLN A 39 6.84 -0.19 6.59
N ARG A 40 6.65 1.08 6.99
CA ARG A 40 7.68 2.12 6.87
C ARG A 40 8.92 1.87 7.73
N ILE A 41 8.83 1.05 8.78
CA ILE A 41 9.98 0.71 9.63
C ILE A 41 10.60 -0.62 9.18
N PHE A 42 9.77 -1.63 8.93
CA PHE A 42 10.24 -2.96 8.54
C PHE A 42 10.90 -2.99 7.16
N VAL A 43 10.37 -2.25 6.17
CA VAL A 43 10.95 -2.26 4.82
C VAL A 43 12.38 -1.71 4.79
N PRO A 44 12.68 -0.52 5.36
CA PRO A 44 14.07 -0.05 5.45
C PRO A 44 14.96 -0.96 6.27
N LEU A 45 14.46 -1.55 7.36
CA LEU A 45 15.24 -2.46 8.21
C LEU A 45 15.67 -3.72 7.44
N LEU A 46 14.72 -4.38 6.76
CA LEU A 46 15.01 -5.55 5.92
C LEU A 46 15.96 -5.20 4.78
N PHE A 47 15.81 -4.02 4.20
CA PHE A 47 16.71 -3.53 3.15
C PHE A 47 18.13 -3.28 3.68
N ALA A 48 18.28 -2.62 4.83
CA ALA A 48 19.58 -2.40 5.45
C ALA A 48 20.28 -3.72 5.77
N PHE A 49 19.53 -4.71 6.27
CA PHE A 49 20.04 -6.05 6.52
C PHE A 49 20.48 -6.76 5.23
N ALA A 50 19.70 -6.65 4.15
CA ALA A 50 20.04 -7.22 2.85
C ALA A 50 21.31 -6.57 2.27
N LEU A 51 21.44 -5.24 2.33
CA LEU A 51 22.65 -4.54 1.91
C LEU A 51 23.87 -4.94 2.72
N PHE A 52 23.74 -5.02 4.05
CA PHE A 52 24.81 -5.47 4.92
C PHE A 52 25.27 -6.89 4.55
N SER A 53 24.32 -7.80 4.33
CA SER A 53 24.61 -9.17 3.91
C SER A 53 25.30 -9.24 2.55
N MET A 54 24.93 -8.35 1.62
CA MET A 54 25.59 -8.27 0.31
C MET A 54 27.00 -7.69 0.43
N ILE A 55 27.18 -6.56 1.11
CA ILE A 55 28.50 -5.92 1.26
C ILE A 55 29.50 -6.86 1.94
N THR A 56 29.05 -7.66 2.92
CA THR A 56 29.93 -8.58 3.65
C THR A 56 30.27 -9.86 2.89
N ARG A 57 29.43 -10.30 1.95
CA ARG A 57 29.62 -11.59 1.22
C ARG A 57 29.97 -11.45 -0.26
N LEU A 58 29.62 -10.36 -0.92
CA LEU A 58 29.84 -10.20 -2.35
C LEU A 58 31.21 -9.57 -2.63
N SER A 59 31.92 -10.16 -3.60
CA SER A 59 33.20 -9.66 -4.12
C SER A 59 33.09 -8.25 -4.72
N GLY A 60 34.20 -7.52 -4.83
CA GLY A 60 34.28 -6.17 -5.43
C GLY A 60 34.07 -6.12 -6.95
N ASN A 61 33.16 -6.92 -7.49
CA ASN A 61 32.87 -7.04 -8.93
C ASN A 61 31.82 -6.00 -9.37
N ILE A 62 31.93 -5.50 -10.62
CA ILE A 62 31.01 -4.52 -11.22
C ILE A 62 29.55 -4.99 -11.19
N TYR A 63 29.30 -6.29 -11.34
CA TYR A 63 27.95 -6.86 -11.23
C TYR A 63 27.33 -6.65 -9.85
N ASN A 64 28.14 -6.74 -8.79
CA ASN A 64 27.66 -6.55 -7.41
C ASN A 64 27.33 -5.08 -7.16
N PHE A 65 28.15 -4.17 -7.68
CA PHE A 65 27.86 -2.72 -7.66
C PHE A 65 26.55 -2.41 -8.38
N LEU A 66 26.37 -2.92 -9.60
CA LEU A 66 25.13 -2.73 -10.37
C LEU A 66 23.93 -3.30 -9.62
N SER A 67 24.04 -4.52 -9.07
CA SER A 67 22.94 -5.08 -8.27
C SER A 67 22.57 -4.19 -7.09
N VAL A 68 23.54 -3.72 -6.32
CA VAL A 68 23.27 -2.84 -5.17
C VAL A 68 22.55 -1.57 -5.61
N LEU A 69 22.99 -0.95 -6.71
CA LEU A 69 22.34 0.23 -7.28
C LEU A 69 20.88 -0.05 -7.66
N PHE A 70 20.60 -1.17 -8.34
CA PHE A 70 19.22 -1.54 -8.70
C PHE A 70 18.34 -1.80 -7.46
N ILE A 71 18.86 -2.43 -6.40
CA ILE A 71 18.09 -2.63 -5.16
C ILE A 71 17.80 -1.28 -4.49
N ILE A 72 18.78 -0.37 -4.40
CA ILE A 72 18.57 0.98 -3.87
C ILE A 72 17.44 1.69 -4.62
N ILE A 73 17.51 1.69 -5.96
CA ILE A 73 16.48 2.31 -6.81
C ILE A 73 15.12 1.65 -6.57
N ALA A 74 15.05 0.31 -6.52
CA ALA A 74 13.82 -0.42 -6.27
C ALA A 74 13.18 0.01 -4.94
N VAL A 75 13.97 0.02 -3.87
CA VAL A 75 13.49 0.34 -2.51
C VAL A 75 13.05 1.80 -2.42
N LEU A 76 13.78 2.74 -3.02
CA LEU A 76 13.35 4.14 -3.09
C LEU A 76 12.01 4.28 -3.82
N PHE A 77 11.83 3.54 -4.92
CA PHE A 77 10.58 3.52 -5.69
C PHE A 77 9.38 3.06 -4.86
N LEU A 78 9.61 2.22 -3.84
CA LEU A 78 8.57 1.75 -2.91
C LEU A 78 8.42 2.66 -1.68
N LEU A 79 9.52 3.16 -1.11
CA LEU A 79 9.52 3.95 0.11
C LEU A 79 8.94 5.36 -0.10
N ILE A 80 9.33 6.05 -1.16
CA ILE A 80 8.86 7.41 -1.45
C ILE A 80 7.32 7.49 -1.42
N PRO A 81 6.56 6.68 -2.19
CA PRO A 81 5.10 6.73 -2.14
C PRO A 81 4.51 6.24 -0.80
N LEU A 82 5.21 5.36 -0.07
CA LEU A 82 4.81 4.89 1.25
C LEU A 82 4.88 6.01 2.30
N TYR A 83 5.90 6.88 2.23
CA TYR A 83 6.01 8.08 3.07
C TYR A 83 5.08 9.20 2.60
N LEU A 84 4.98 9.47 1.30
CA LEU A 84 4.09 10.51 0.78
C LEU A 84 2.60 10.26 1.07
N SER A 85 2.23 9.00 1.32
CA SER A 85 0.86 8.60 1.67
C SER A 85 0.59 8.51 3.17
N SER A 86 1.55 8.86 4.03
CA SER A 86 1.35 8.88 5.48
C SER A 86 0.41 10.00 5.92
N PHE A 87 -0.26 9.76 7.04
CA PHE A 87 -1.08 10.72 7.76
C PHE A 87 -1.00 10.49 9.28
N PRO A 88 -1.20 11.52 10.13
CA PRO A 88 -1.18 11.34 11.58
C PRO A 88 -2.39 10.51 12.05
N LEU A 89 -2.24 9.86 13.21
CA LEU A 89 -3.37 9.16 13.82
C LEU A 89 -4.41 10.18 14.28
N ILE A 90 -5.68 9.88 14.04
CA ILE A 90 -6.80 10.72 14.43
C ILE A 90 -7.14 10.36 15.89
N ASN A 91 -6.73 11.20 16.84
CA ASN A 91 -6.89 10.94 18.28
C ASN A 91 -8.04 11.75 18.91
N GLU A 92 -8.38 12.89 18.33
CA GLU A 92 -9.49 13.72 18.79
C GLU A 92 -10.73 13.48 17.93
N LYS A 93 -11.91 13.87 18.45
CA LYS A 93 -13.12 14.07 17.62
C LYS A 93 -12.87 15.28 16.72
N ILE A 94 -11.94 15.15 15.77
CA ILE A 94 -11.73 16.10 14.70
C ILE A 94 -13.08 16.22 14.01
N ASN A 95 -13.53 17.45 13.81
CA ASN A 95 -14.77 17.73 13.13
C ASN A 95 -14.63 17.19 11.71
N ILE A 96 -15.10 15.96 11.48
CA ILE A 96 -15.10 15.30 10.17
C ILE A 96 -15.85 16.17 9.16
N ASN A 97 -16.69 17.10 9.64
CA ASN A 97 -17.38 18.13 8.88
C ASN A 97 -16.46 19.18 8.21
N ASN A 98 -15.13 19.03 8.29
CA ASN A 98 -14.20 19.86 7.55
C ASN A 98 -13.94 19.22 6.18
N GLN A 99 -14.57 19.75 5.14
CA GLN A 99 -14.39 19.30 3.76
C GLN A 99 -12.92 19.19 3.33
N SER A 100 -12.05 20.11 3.78
CA SER A 100 -10.61 20.05 3.48
C SER A 100 -9.92 18.84 4.11
N PHE A 101 -10.36 18.43 5.31
CA PHE A 101 -9.88 17.25 6.01
C PHE A 101 -10.29 15.97 5.29
N ILE A 102 -11.56 15.86 4.86
CA ILE A 102 -12.08 14.73 4.12
C ILE A 102 -11.34 14.57 2.77
N GLN A 103 -11.25 15.65 1.99
CA GLN A 103 -10.60 15.65 0.68
C GLN A 103 -9.12 15.27 0.78
N TRP A 104 -8.43 15.75 1.83
CA TRP A 104 -7.04 15.37 2.08
C TRP A 104 -6.90 13.86 2.36
N HIS A 105 -7.78 13.27 3.17
CA HIS A 105 -7.77 11.83 3.44
C HIS A 105 -8.10 11.00 2.20
N ILE A 106 -9.10 11.39 1.41
CA ILE A 106 -9.43 10.73 0.14
C ILE A 106 -8.20 10.73 -0.78
N LYS A 107 -7.54 11.88 -0.95
CA LYS A 107 -6.34 12.01 -1.78
C LYS A 107 -5.21 11.08 -1.30
N LYS A 108 -4.99 10.99 0.01
CA LYS A 108 -3.98 10.11 0.61
C LYS A 108 -4.34 8.64 0.41
N LEU A 109 -5.59 8.24 0.64
CA LEU A 109 -6.05 6.88 0.41
C LEU A 109 -5.90 6.51 -1.08
N LYS A 110 -6.39 7.32 -2.01
CA LYS A 110 -6.23 7.10 -3.46
C LYS A 110 -4.76 6.94 -3.87
N ARG A 111 -3.84 7.72 -3.29
CA ARG A 111 -2.38 7.53 -3.48
C ARG A 111 -1.90 6.16 -2.98
N LYS A 112 -2.41 5.65 -1.84
CA LYS A 112 -2.08 4.30 -1.35
C LYS A 112 -2.48 3.19 -2.33
N LEU A 113 -3.49 3.39 -3.20
CA LEU A 113 -3.86 2.41 -4.24
C LEU A 113 -2.73 2.19 -5.24
N LEU A 114 -1.99 3.27 -5.55
CA LEU A 114 -0.93 3.22 -6.55
C LEU A 114 0.26 2.38 -6.07
N ILE A 115 0.43 2.20 -4.75
CA ILE A 115 1.51 1.39 -4.16
C ILE A 115 1.46 -0.05 -4.67
N PRO A 116 0.42 -0.87 -4.37
CA PRO A 116 0.35 -2.23 -4.90
C PRO A 116 0.12 -2.26 -6.41
N LYS A 117 -0.57 -1.28 -7.02
CA LYS A 117 -0.87 -1.32 -8.46
C LYS A 117 0.35 -1.04 -9.35
N ARG A 118 1.11 0.02 -9.07
CA ARG A 118 2.21 0.50 -9.93
C ARG A 118 3.58 0.34 -9.27
N TYR A 119 3.78 0.94 -8.10
CA TYR A 119 5.10 1.02 -7.48
C TYR A 119 5.65 -0.35 -7.06
N MET A 120 4.80 -1.22 -6.51
CA MET A 120 5.18 -2.58 -6.12
C MET A 120 5.55 -3.44 -7.33
N LEU A 121 4.92 -3.24 -8.50
CA LEU A 121 5.29 -3.98 -9.71
C LEU A 121 6.70 -3.60 -10.18
N ILE A 122 6.98 -2.30 -10.25
CA ILE A 122 8.31 -1.78 -10.62
C ILE A 122 9.36 -2.27 -9.63
N PHE A 123 9.06 -2.20 -8.33
CA PHE A 123 9.91 -2.76 -7.28
C PHE A 123 10.24 -4.23 -7.51
N ILE A 124 9.24 -5.08 -7.78
CA ILE A 124 9.43 -6.51 -7.99
C ILE A 124 10.34 -6.78 -9.19
N ILE A 125 10.12 -6.08 -10.30
CA ILE A 125 10.92 -6.23 -11.52
C ILE A 125 12.38 -5.84 -11.24
N LEU A 126 12.59 -4.65 -10.67
CA LEU A 126 13.94 -4.15 -10.37
C LEU A 126 14.68 -5.04 -9.37
N LEU A 127 13.99 -5.49 -8.31
CA LEU A 127 14.57 -6.35 -7.29
C LEU A 127 14.98 -7.72 -7.87
N THR A 128 14.11 -8.32 -8.68
CA THR A 128 14.40 -9.62 -9.31
C THR A 128 15.56 -9.49 -10.30
N LEU A 129 15.58 -8.42 -11.08
CA LEU A 129 16.69 -8.12 -11.98
C LEU A 129 18.00 -7.94 -11.20
N ALA A 130 17.98 -7.20 -10.10
CA ALA A 130 19.14 -7.00 -9.26
C ALA A 130 19.72 -8.33 -8.76
N PHE A 131 18.89 -9.23 -8.20
CA PHE A 131 19.36 -10.54 -7.74
C PHE A 131 19.94 -11.39 -8.88
N ASN A 132 19.35 -11.35 -10.07
CA ASN A 132 19.92 -12.04 -11.22
C ASN A 132 21.31 -11.52 -11.58
N ILE A 133 21.51 -10.19 -11.56
CA ILE A 133 22.81 -9.57 -11.81
C ILE A 133 23.82 -9.95 -10.71
N ALA A 134 23.40 -9.91 -9.43
CA ALA A 134 24.25 -10.33 -8.32
C ALA A 134 24.72 -11.78 -8.47
N PHE A 135 23.83 -12.69 -8.88
CA PHE A 135 24.20 -14.09 -9.09
C PHE A 135 25.16 -14.31 -10.26
N LEU A 136 25.06 -13.52 -11.33
CA LEU A 136 26.06 -13.57 -12.41
C LEU A 136 27.47 -13.22 -11.91
N GLY A 137 27.57 -12.20 -11.04
CA GLY A 137 28.85 -11.78 -10.46
C GLY A 137 29.39 -12.75 -9.39
N ALA A 138 28.52 -13.17 -8.47
CA ALA A 138 28.91 -13.98 -7.32
C ALA A 138 29.22 -15.43 -7.68
N LEU A 139 28.45 -16.03 -8.60
CA LEU A 139 28.53 -17.45 -8.92
C LEU A 139 29.39 -17.73 -10.16
N ASN A 140 30.16 -16.76 -10.66
CA ASN A 140 30.88 -16.91 -11.94
C ASN A 140 31.80 -18.14 -11.97
N ASN A 141 32.45 -18.45 -10.85
CA ASN A 141 33.37 -19.58 -10.70
C ASN A 141 32.69 -20.87 -10.18
N ASP A 142 31.39 -20.83 -9.90
CA ASP A 142 30.65 -21.99 -9.40
C ASP A 142 30.15 -22.89 -10.53
N THR A 143 29.70 -24.09 -10.14
CA THR A 143 29.17 -25.10 -11.06
C THR A 143 27.89 -24.62 -11.75
N LEU A 144 27.63 -25.15 -12.95
CA LEU A 144 26.42 -24.84 -13.72
C LEU A 144 25.12 -25.12 -12.93
N ALA A 145 25.10 -26.21 -12.15
CA ALA A 145 23.95 -26.57 -11.32
C ALA A 145 23.63 -25.49 -10.27
N VAL A 146 24.65 -24.92 -9.62
CA VAL A 146 24.49 -23.84 -8.64
C VAL A 146 23.96 -22.57 -9.31
N LYS A 147 24.51 -22.20 -10.48
CA LYS A 147 24.04 -21.05 -11.28
C LYS A 147 22.57 -21.18 -11.64
N ILE A 148 22.16 -22.32 -12.21
CA ILE A 148 20.77 -22.58 -12.61
C ILE A 148 19.83 -22.52 -11.40
N THR A 149 20.21 -23.15 -10.28
CA THR A 149 19.41 -23.18 -9.07
C THR A 149 19.21 -21.76 -8.50
N ALA A 150 20.26 -20.95 -8.50
CA ALA A 150 20.18 -19.56 -8.05
C ALA A 150 19.24 -18.73 -8.93
N HIS A 151 19.35 -18.81 -10.26
CA HIS A 151 18.44 -18.10 -11.17
C HIS A 151 16.99 -18.59 -11.03
N LEU A 152 16.76 -19.90 -10.90
CA LEU A 152 15.43 -20.46 -10.65
C LEU A 152 14.82 -19.94 -9.34
N SER A 153 15.65 -19.80 -8.29
CA SER A 153 15.19 -19.21 -7.02
C SER A 153 14.70 -17.76 -7.18
N THR A 154 15.32 -16.96 -8.06
CA THR A 154 14.83 -15.60 -8.35
C THR A 154 13.49 -15.60 -9.07
N LEU A 155 13.25 -16.59 -9.94
CA LEU A 155 11.98 -16.75 -10.65
C LEU A 155 10.86 -17.14 -9.68
N ILE A 156 11.16 -18.03 -8.72
CA ILE A 156 10.24 -18.37 -7.63
C ILE A 156 9.95 -17.12 -6.78
N LEU A 157 10.98 -16.34 -6.41
CA LEU A 157 10.82 -15.10 -5.66
C LEU A 157 9.92 -14.10 -6.40
N PHE A 158 10.13 -13.91 -7.70
CA PHE A 158 9.29 -13.06 -8.55
C PHE A 158 7.82 -13.50 -8.49
N ALA A 159 7.56 -14.81 -8.64
CA ALA A 159 6.21 -15.35 -8.58
C ALA A 159 5.57 -15.08 -7.21
N VAL A 160 6.27 -15.37 -6.12
CA VAL A 160 5.80 -15.13 -4.75
C VAL A 160 5.44 -13.66 -4.54
N LEU A 161 6.33 -12.74 -4.92
CA LEU A 161 6.09 -11.30 -4.78
C LEU A 161 4.95 -10.80 -5.66
N TYR A 162 4.82 -11.34 -6.89
CA TYR A 162 3.74 -11.01 -7.80
C TYR A 162 2.38 -11.46 -7.25
N PHE A 163 2.31 -12.65 -6.65
CA PHE A 163 1.11 -13.12 -5.94
C PHE A 163 0.81 -12.27 -4.71
N ALA A 164 1.82 -11.93 -3.91
CA ALA A 164 1.66 -11.02 -2.77
C ALA A 164 1.09 -9.65 -3.20
N ARG A 165 1.55 -9.13 -4.34
CA ARG A 165 0.99 -7.92 -4.98
C ARG A 165 -0.49 -8.09 -5.32
N LYS A 166 -0.88 -9.17 -6.00
CA LYS A 166 -2.30 -9.45 -6.32
C LYS A 166 -3.17 -9.48 -5.06
N ILE A 167 -2.69 -10.12 -3.99
CA ILE A 167 -3.40 -10.16 -2.71
C ILE A 167 -3.49 -8.75 -2.09
N GLY A 168 -2.44 -7.94 -2.21
CA GLY A 168 -2.43 -6.54 -1.78
C GLY A 168 -3.49 -5.69 -2.49
N ILE A 169 -3.63 -5.84 -3.82
CA ILE A 169 -4.66 -5.15 -4.61
C ILE A 169 -6.06 -5.53 -4.14
N LYS A 170 -6.33 -6.85 -4.01
CA LYS A 170 -7.64 -7.33 -3.54
C LYS A 170 -7.98 -6.85 -2.12
N ARG A 171 -6.99 -6.84 -1.21
CA ARG A 171 -7.17 -6.27 0.14
C ARG A 171 -7.51 -4.79 0.08
N TYR A 172 -6.87 -4.03 -0.79
CA TYR A 172 -7.17 -2.62 -0.97
C TYR A 172 -8.62 -2.42 -1.43
N GLU A 173 -9.04 -3.13 -2.48
CA GLU A 173 -10.41 -3.06 -3.01
C GLU A 173 -11.45 -3.42 -1.94
N LYS A 174 -11.16 -4.41 -1.10
CA LYS A 174 -12.07 -4.84 -0.02
C LYS A 174 -12.14 -3.88 1.16
N TYR A 175 -11.04 -3.23 1.55
CA TYR A 175 -10.97 -2.50 2.83
C TYR A 175 -10.81 -0.99 2.68
N ILE A 176 -10.20 -0.49 1.61
CA ILE A 176 -9.91 0.94 1.43
C ILE A 176 -10.95 1.60 0.51
N LEU A 177 -11.38 0.93 -0.56
CA LEU A 177 -12.38 1.49 -1.47
C LEU A 177 -13.70 1.85 -0.74
N PRO A 178 -14.26 1.01 0.15
CA PRO A 178 -15.48 1.37 0.88
C PRO A 178 -15.29 2.54 1.86
N VAL A 179 -14.05 2.76 2.33
CA VAL A 179 -13.72 3.90 3.20
C VAL A 179 -13.68 5.20 2.38
N ILE A 180 -13.16 5.14 1.16
CA ILE A 180 -13.18 6.27 0.22
C ILE A 180 -14.63 6.64 -0.13
N GLU A 181 -15.45 5.65 -0.50
CA GLU A 181 -16.87 5.89 -0.83
C GLU A 181 -17.63 6.52 0.34
N LYS A 182 -17.40 6.05 1.57
CA LYS A 182 -17.98 6.68 2.77
C LYS A 182 -17.53 8.13 2.95
N LEU A 183 -16.25 8.42 2.75
CA LEU A 183 -15.72 9.78 2.85
C LEU A 183 -16.27 10.69 1.75
N GLU A 184 -16.41 10.18 0.52
CA GLU A 184 -17.00 10.90 -0.61
C GLU A 184 -18.48 11.23 -0.36
N ASN A 185 -19.25 10.29 0.20
CA ASN A 185 -20.65 10.53 0.57
C ASN A 185 -20.81 11.61 1.65
N ILE A 186 -19.89 11.68 2.63
CA ILE A 186 -19.90 12.76 3.63
C ILE A 186 -19.62 14.10 2.95
N SER A 187 -18.59 14.16 2.09
CA SER A 187 -18.25 15.38 1.36
C SER A 187 -19.35 15.85 0.39
N GLY A 188 -20.12 14.93 -0.20
CA GLY A 188 -21.23 15.24 -1.11
C GLY A 188 -22.51 15.67 -0.39
N ASN A 189 -22.79 15.11 0.80
CA ASN A 189 -23.93 15.52 1.63
C ASN A 189 -23.73 16.89 2.31
N GLU A 190 -22.50 17.37 2.46
CA GLU A 190 -22.23 18.74 2.93
C GLU A 190 -22.55 19.82 1.89
N GLU A 191 -22.51 19.50 0.58
CA GLU A 191 -22.92 20.45 -0.48
C GLU A 191 -24.43 20.65 -0.56
N SER A 192 -25.23 19.71 -0.06
CA SER A 192 -26.71 19.79 -0.05
C SER A 192 -27.30 20.43 1.21
N LEU A 193 -26.47 20.75 2.22
CA LEU A 193 -26.92 21.46 3.42
C LEU A 193 -26.65 22.96 3.26
N PRO A 194 -27.68 23.82 3.34
CA PRO A 194 -27.49 25.26 3.27
C PRO A 194 -26.56 25.70 4.40
N ARG A 195 -25.48 26.40 4.04
CA ARG A 195 -24.61 27.08 5.01
C ARG A 195 -25.48 28.06 5.80
N LYS A 196 -25.68 27.79 7.10
CA LYS A 196 -26.27 28.74 8.04
C LYS A 196 -25.25 29.79 8.45
#